data_AF-A0A9E0ZTM1-F1
#
_entry.id   AF-A0A9E0ZTM1-F1
#
_cell.length_a   1.000
_cell.length_b   1.000
_cell.length_c   1.000
_cell.angle_alpha   90.00
_cell.angle_beta   90.00
_cell.angle_gamma   90.00
#
_symmetry.space_group_name_H-M   'P 1'
#
loop_
_entity.id
_entity.type
_entity.pdbx_description
1 polymer ?
#
loop_
_entity_poly.entity_id
_entity_poly.type
_entity_poly.pdbx_seq_one_letter_code
_entity_poly.pdbx_strand_id
1 'polypeptide(L)'
;GTGKTLFTKKICEFAIEQQMPVILVNQRFGKLADFIDSIKQEVVILFDEFDKTMLIQTFRGSSCDSSLLTLLDGTSMNKKLFIFTVNDVKLIGNNLLNRPGRIHYRFDFTIPNIADINEYLQDEINDDKQSIIPEILNMSVRIPLNYDTLRAISFEVNNGNSLEDTLYDLNINYSSILIYHVEIYLIDDFNTLTNDKVKINFDDENIEFISGYGYNSERYRVYMNLKNIKTDIENEALIVSGDDIKIICTETSKHFPKAHFAKLKLTNKAEC
;
A
#
# COMPACT_ATOMS: atom_id res chain seq x y z
N GLY A 1 4.14 9.07 2.57
CA GLY A 1 4.87 8.68 1.35
C GLY A 1 4.12 7.97 0.25
N THR A 2 2.80 7.75 0.25
CA THR A 2 2.12 7.12 -0.91
C THR A 2 1.57 8.11 -1.93
N GLY A 3 1.87 9.41 -1.80
CA GLY A 3 1.41 10.44 -2.74
C GLY A 3 0.06 11.08 -2.43
N LYS A 4 -0.68 10.66 -1.38
CA LYS A 4 -1.98 11.24 -0.99
C LYS A 4 -1.96 12.78 -0.91
N THR A 5 -1.08 13.33 -0.07
CA THR A 5 -0.96 14.78 0.13
C THR A 5 -0.42 15.50 -1.12
N LEU A 6 0.42 14.84 -1.93
CA LEU A 6 0.91 15.43 -3.17
C LEU A 6 -0.21 15.56 -4.21
N PHE A 7 -1.01 14.52 -4.36
CA PHE A 7 -2.17 14.51 -5.25
C PHE A 7 -3.20 15.57 -4.86
N THR A 8 -3.53 15.69 -3.57
CA THR A 8 -4.46 16.73 -3.11
C THR A 8 -3.90 18.13 -3.29
N LYS A 9 -2.60 18.35 -3.07
CA LYS A 9 -1.93 19.61 -3.39
C LYS A 9 -2.07 19.99 -4.86
N LYS A 10 -1.90 19.03 -5.78
CA LYS A 10 -2.09 19.27 -7.23
C LYS A 10 -3.52 19.67 -7.59
N ILE A 11 -4.52 19.04 -6.96
CA ILE A 11 -5.92 19.46 -7.12
C ILE A 11 -6.14 20.89 -6.62
N CYS A 12 -5.56 21.24 -5.46
CA CYS A 12 -5.64 22.58 -4.91
C CYS A 12 -4.95 23.63 -5.79
N GLU A 13 -3.77 23.32 -6.34
CA GLU A 13 -3.08 24.18 -7.32
C GLU A 13 -3.97 24.44 -8.53
N PHE A 14 -4.55 23.39 -9.12
CA PHE A 14 -5.48 23.51 -10.24
C PHE A 14 -6.72 24.35 -9.89
N ALA A 15 -7.28 24.19 -8.70
CA ALA A 15 -8.41 25.01 -8.24
C ALA A 15 -8.05 26.50 -8.16
N ILE A 16 -6.86 26.82 -7.64
CA ILE A 16 -6.37 28.20 -7.56
C ILE A 16 -6.20 28.80 -8.96
N GLU A 17 -5.68 28.04 -9.92
CA GLU A 17 -5.58 28.45 -11.32
C GLU A 17 -6.95 28.78 -11.94
N GLN A 18 -7.99 28.04 -11.54
CA GLN A 18 -9.38 28.31 -11.91
C GLN A 18 -10.05 29.40 -11.06
N GLN A 19 -9.28 30.16 -10.29
CA GLN A 19 -9.76 31.23 -9.39
C GLN A 19 -10.71 30.75 -8.30
N MET A 20 -10.67 29.45 -7.95
CA MET A 20 -11.42 28.89 -6.84
C MET A 20 -10.60 28.97 -5.55
N PRO A 21 -11.12 29.56 -4.46
CA PRO A 21 -10.45 29.56 -3.18
C PRO A 21 -10.29 28.13 -2.65
N VAL A 22 -9.16 27.89 -1.98
CA VAL A 22 -8.84 26.64 -1.28
C VAL A 22 -8.75 26.91 0.21
N ILE A 23 -9.44 26.12 1.01
CA ILE A 23 -9.38 26.15 2.47
C ILE A 23 -8.79 24.84 2.97
N LEU A 24 -7.65 24.94 3.66
CA LEU A 24 -7.04 23.81 4.36
C LEU A 24 -7.58 23.74 5.80
N VAL A 25 -8.15 22.60 6.14
CA VAL A 25 -8.64 22.29 7.48
C VAL A 25 -7.73 21.24 8.10
N ASN A 26 -6.86 21.66 9.00
CA ASN A 26 -5.88 20.81 9.69
C ASN A 26 -6.24 20.53 11.16
N GLN A 27 -7.25 21.21 11.69
CA GLN A 27 -7.67 21.05 13.08
C GLN A 27 -9.15 21.37 13.24
N ARG A 28 -9.77 20.70 14.22
CA ARG A 28 -11.18 20.93 14.53
C ARG A 28 -11.33 22.25 15.31
N PHE A 29 -12.32 23.05 14.92
CA PHE A 29 -12.75 24.21 15.69
C PHE A 29 -14.27 24.23 15.86
N GLY A 30 -14.75 24.89 16.92
CA GLY A 30 -16.17 25.02 17.19
C GLY A 30 -16.88 25.79 16.06
N LYS A 31 -18.01 25.26 15.56
CA LYS A 31 -18.79 25.81 14.45
C LYS A 31 -18.10 25.80 13.07
N LEU A 32 -17.16 24.87 12.87
CA LEU A 32 -16.54 24.64 11.56
C LEU A 32 -17.57 24.40 10.45
N ALA A 33 -18.60 23.60 10.71
CA ALA A 33 -19.65 23.34 9.74
C ALA A 33 -20.41 24.64 9.37
N ASP A 34 -20.80 25.44 10.37
CA ASP A 34 -21.50 26.71 10.14
C ASP A 34 -20.63 27.69 9.33
N PHE A 35 -19.34 27.75 9.63
CA PHE A 35 -18.39 28.57 8.89
C PHE A 35 -18.30 28.14 7.42
N ILE A 36 -18.11 26.85 7.17
CA ILE A 36 -18.07 26.31 5.80
C ILE A 36 -19.39 26.60 5.09
N ASP A 37 -20.53 26.38 5.75
CA ASP A 37 -21.84 26.56 5.12
C ASP A 37 -22.10 28.02 4.72
N SER A 38 -21.62 28.97 5.54
CA SER A 38 -21.73 30.41 5.28
C SER A 38 -21.02 30.88 3.99
N ILE A 39 -20.10 30.08 3.44
CA ILE A 39 -19.40 30.38 2.19
C ILE A 39 -20.36 30.17 1.01
N LYS A 40 -20.65 31.28 0.31
CA LYS A 40 -21.56 31.32 -0.84
C LYS A 40 -20.89 31.07 -2.19
N GLN A 41 -19.64 31.48 -2.33
CA GLN A 41 -18.85 31.25 -3.54
C GLN A 41 -18.43 29.78 -3.66
N GLU A 42 -18.08 29.36 -4.87
CA GLU A 42 -17.51 28.03 -5.09
C GLU A 42 -16.15 27.95 -4.37
N VAL A 43 -15.89 26.85 -3.66
CA VAL A 43 -14.70 26.69 -2.82
C VAL A 43 -14.28 25.23 -2.75
N VAL A 44 -12.96 25.00 -2.68
CA VAL A 44 -12.37 23.70 -2.39
C VAL A 44 -11.98 23.65 -0.92
N ILE A 45 -12.34 22.57 -0.24
CA ILE A 45 -12.08 22.37 1.18
C ILE A 45 -11.32 21.06 1.33
N LEU A 46 -10.06 21.18 1.76
CA LEU A 46 -9.17 20.07 1.99
C LEU A 46 -9.08 19.78 3.49
N PHE A 47 -9.54 18.60 3.88
CA PHE A 47 -9.31 18.03 5.20
C PHE A 47 -8.10 17.11 5.14
N ASP A 48 -6.97 17.55 5.69
CA ASP A 48 -5.76 16.74 5.74
C ASP A 48 -5.71 15.91 7.03
N GLU A 49 -5.27 14.66 6.90
CA GLU A 49 -5.26 13.65 7.95
C GLU A 49 -6.58 13.61 8.74
N PHE A 50 -7.70 13.53 8.01
CA PHE A 50 -9.05 13.64 8.54
C PHE A 50 -9.31 12.66 9.69
N ASP A 51 -8.74 11.46 9.60
CA ASP A 51 -8.82 10.41 10.61
C ASP A 51 -8.17 10.77 11.95
N LYS A 52 -7.19 11.68 11.94
CA LYS A 52 -6.52 12.18 13.15
C LYS A 52 -7.11 13.50 13.66
N THR A 53 -7.56 14.36 12.74
CA THR A 53 -7.92 15.75 13.07
C THR A 53 -9.41 15.95 13.36
N MET A 54 -10.28 15.15 12.72
CA MET A 54 -11.74 15.34 12.79
C MET A 54 -12.47 14.23 13.54
N LEU A 55 -11.83 13.08 13.76
CA LEU A 55 -12.44 11.95 14.45
C LEU A 55 -12.03 11.88 15.91
N ILE A 56 -13.01 11.63 16.78
CA ILE A 56 -12.77 11.33 18.19
C ILE A 56 -12.88 9.82 18.38
N GLN A 57 -11.83 9.22 18.93
CA GLN A 57 -11.86 7.82 19.34
C GLN A 57 -12.65 7.68 20.64
N THR A 58 -13.59 6.74 20.67
CA THR A 58 -14.41 6.41 21.84
C THR A 58 -14.34 4.91 22.11
N PHE A 59 -14.80 4.47 23.29
CA PHE A 59 -14.91 3.04 23.62
C PHE A 59 -15.77 2.23 22.64
N ARG A 60 -16.60 2.88 21.83
CA ARG A 60 -17.48 2.25 20.83
C ARG A 60 -16.97 2.39 19.39
N GLY A 61 -15.76 2.90 19.20
CA GLY A 61 -15.16 3.21 17.90
C GLY A 61 -14.96 4.71 17.67
N SER A 62 -14.61 5.08 16.44
CA SER A 62 -14.40 6.46 16.02
C SER A 62 -15.73 7.17 15.71
N SER A 63 -15.82 8.44 16.08
CA SER A 63 -16.99 9.28 15.85
C SER A 63 -16.60 10.61 15.20
N CYS A 64 -17.40 11.04 14.22
CA CYS A 64 -17.30 12.34 13.57
C CYS A 64 -18.35 13.29 14.15
N ASP A 65 -18.08 14.59 14.13
CA ASP A 65 -19.06 15.62 14.47
C ASP A 65 -20.32 15.49 13.59
N SER A 66 -21.50 15.47 14.22
CA SER A 66 -22.78 15.36 13.52
C SER A 66 -23.01 16.56 12.59
N SER A 67 -22.53 17.75 12.95
CA SER A 67 -22.65 18.95 12.12
C SER A 67 -21.91 18.81 10.79
N LEU A 68 -20.72 18.19 10.81
CA LEU A 68 -19.95 17.92 9.59
C LEU A 68 -20.61 16.85 8.73
N LEU A 69 -21.22 15.83 9.33
CA LEU A 69 -21.98 14.82 8.59
C LEU A 69 -23.20 15.43 7.87
N THR A 70 -23.94 16.31 8.55
CA THR A 70 -25.07 17.02 7.94
C THR A 70 -24.62 17.91 6.78
N LEU A 71 -23.47 18.58 6.93
CA LEU A 71 -22.89 19.38 5.86
C LEU A 71 -22.54 18.56 4.62
N LEU A 72 -22.09 17.31 4.81
CA LEU A 72 -21.81 16.38 3.70
C LEU A 72 -23.05 15.68 3.15
N ASP A 73 -24.20 15.73 3.82
CA ASP A 73 -25.47 15.18 3.31
C ASP A 73 -26.07 16.03 2.17
N GLY A 74 -25.40 17.10 1.76
CA GLY A 74 -25.84 17.94 0.64
C GLY A 74 -26.99 18.88 0.99
N THR A 75 -27.20 19.17 2.27
CA THR A 75 -28.17 20.20 2.70
C THR A 75 -27.70 21.62 2.36
N SER A 76 -26.41 21.81 2.05
CA SER A 76 -25.89 23.11 1.63
C SER A 76 -26.23 23.40 0.17
N MET A 77 -26.82 24.56 -0.09
CA MET A 77 -27.24 24.97 -1.45
C MET A 77 -26.08 25.40 -2.37
N ASN A 78 -24.86 25.49 -1.84
CA ASN A 78 -23.70 26.06 -2.55
C ASN A 78 -22.75 24.95 -3.02
N LYS A 79 -22.13 25.13 -4.20
CA LYS A 79 -21.18 24.17 -4.77
C LYS A 79 -19.84 24.21 -4.02
N LYS A 80 -19.50 23.11 -3.37
CA LYS A 80 -18.24 22.95 -2.61
C LYS A 80 -17.62 21.62 -2.97
N LEU A 81 -16.30 21.61 -3.20
CA LEU A 81 -15.54 20.38 -3.38
C LEU A 81 -14.87 20.01 -2.07
N PHE A 82 -15.27 18.87 -1.49
CA PHE A 82 -14.65 18.33 -0.28
C PHE A 82 -13.60 17.28 -0.65
N ILE A 83 -12.40 17.44 -0.11
CA ILE A 83 -11.29 16.50 -0.28
C ILE A 83 -10.86 16.03 1.11
N PHE A 84 -10.74 14.73 1.29
CA PHE A 84 -10.31 14.11 2.54
C PHE A 84 -9.07 13.26 2.28
N THR A 85 -7.99 13.48 3.03
CA THR A 85 -6.91 12.50 3.12
C THR A 85 -7.08 11.68 4.39
N VAL A 86 -6.91 10.37 4.25
CA VAL A 86 -7.10 9.40 5.33
C VAL A 86 -5.93 8.43 5.33
N ASN A 87 -5.35 8.20 6.50
CA ASN A 87 -4.31 7.19 6.67
C ASN A 87 -4.90 5.84 7.05
N ASP A 88 -5.80 5.81 8.03
CA ASP A 88 -6.50 4.59 8.43
C ASP A 88 -8.00 4.64 8.08
N VAL A 89 -8.38 3.91 7.04
CA VAL A 89 -9.78 3.82 6.59
C VAL A 89 -10.66 3.13 7.64
N LYS A 90 -10.11 2.27 8.52
CA LYS A 90 -10.88 1.61 9.58
C LYS A 90 -11.43 2.62 10.60
N LEU A 91 -10.76 3.76 10.75
CA LEU A 91 -11.24 4.86 11.58
C LEU A 91 -12.40 5.60 10.93
N ILE A 92 -12.59 5.50 9.61
CA ILE A 92 -13.73 6.12 8.96
C ILE A 92 -14.96 5.24 9.21
N GLY A 93 -15.86 5.69 10.09
CA GLY A 93 -17.06 4.93 10.41
C GLY A 93 -17.98 4.71 9.20
N ASN A 94 -18.86 3.70 9.30
CA ASN A 94 -19.88 3.36 8.30
C ASN A 94 -20.85 4.51 7.96
N ASN A 95 -20.80 5.60 8.72
CA ASN A 95 -21.55 6.81 8.43
C ASN A 95 -20.98 7.58 7.22
N LEU A 96 -19.71 7.41 6.88
CA LEU A 96 -19.09 8.07 5.71
C LEU A 96 -18.81 7.07 4.59
N LEU A 97 -18.36 5.86 4.92
CA LEU A 97 -18.12 4.80 3.95
C LEU A 97 -19.43 4.22 3.40
N ASN A 98 -19.38 3.70 2.17
CA ASN A 98 -20.52 3.09 1.47
C ASN A 98 -21.74 4.02 1.34
N ARG A 99 -21.53 5.34 1.35
CA ARG A 99 -22.57 6.36 1.13
C ARG A 99 -22.15 7.35 0.05
N PRO A 100 -22.40 7.06 -1.23
CA PRO A 100 -22.03 7.92 -2.37
C PRO A 100 -22.60 9.35 -2.31
N GLY A 101 -23.68 9.57 -1.56
CA GLY A 101 -24.24 10.90 -1.31
C GLY A 101 -23.37 11.80 -0.43
N ARG A 102 -22.45 11.22 0.38
CA ARG A 102 -21.48 11.95 1.21
C ARG A 102 -20.09 11.94 0.59
N ILE A 103 -19.63 10.76 0.17
CA ILE A 103 -18.32 10.56 -0.46
C ILE A 103 -18.55 9.86 -1.79
N HIS A 104 -18.49 10.64 -2.88
CA HIS A 104 -18.78 10.13 -4.21
C HIS A 104 -17.61 9.37 -4.83
N TYR A 105 -16.39 9.90 -4.70
CA TYR A 105 -15.16 9.29 -5.22
C TYR A 105 -14.25 8.86 -4.08
N ARG A 106 -13.64 7.68 -4.26
CA ARG A 106 -12.61 7.13 -3.38
C ARG A 106 -11.44 6.66 -4.22
N PHE A 107 -10.25 7.13 -3.88
CA PHE A 107 -8.99 6.70 -4.48
C PHE A 107 -8.15 6.03 -3.40
N ASP A 108 -7.77 4.77 -3.64
CA ASP A 108 -6.91 4.02 -2.75
C ASP A 108 -5.46 4.19 -3.19
N PHE A 109 -4.65 4.84 -2.36
CA PHE A 109 -3.22 5.03 -2.61
C PHE A 109 -2.43 3.91 -1.93
N THR A 110 -1.74 3.12 -2.73
CA THR A 110 -0.87 2.03 -2.26
C THR A 110 0.59 2.37 -2.51
N ILE A 111 1.49 1.46 -2.17
CA ILE A 111 2.91 1.54 -2.52
C ILE A 111 3.01 1.50 -4.06
N PRO A 112 3.90 2.29 -4.68
CA PRO A 112 4.09 2.27 -6.13
C PRO A 112 4.50 0.87 -6.62
N ASN A 113 4.03 0.53 -7.81
CA ASN A 113 4.43 -0.71 -8.48
C ASN A 113 5.84 -0.56 -9.10
N ILE A 114 6.42 -1.62 -9.64
CA ILE A 114 7.79 -1.60 -10.18
C ILE A 114 7.94 -0.61 -11.35
N ALA A 115 6.92 -0.48 -12.20
CA ALA A 115 6.93 0.47 -13.30
C ALA A 115 6.92 1.91 -12.79
N ASP A 116 6.07 2.23 -11.81
CA ASP A 116 5.99 3.54 -11.16
C ASP A 116 7.32 3.87 -10.44
N ILE A 117 7.94 2.89 -9.77
CA ILE A 117 9.25 3.05 -9.13
C ILE A 117 10.31 3.35 -10.18
N ASN A 118 10.34 2.59 -11.27
CA ASN A 118 11.31 2.81 -12.34
C ASN A 118 11.16 4.20 -12.97
N GLU A 119 9.93 4.63 -13.28
CA GLU A 119 9.64 5.98 -13.79
C GLU A 119 10.14 7.05 -12.82
N TYR A 120 9.77 6.93 -11.53
CA TYR A 120 10.23 7.88 -10.51
C TYR A 120 11.75 7.96 -10.40
N LEU A 121 12.44 6.82 -10.40
CA LEU A 121 13.90 6.79 -10.28
C LEU A 121 14.60 7.33 -11.53
N GLN A 122 14.02 7.14 -12.73
CA GLN A 122 14.55 7.72 -13.97
C GLN A 122 14.46 9.25 -13.97
N ASP A 123 13.42 9.81 -13.36
CA ASP A 123 13.25 11.27 -13.25
C ASP A 123 14.15 11.88 -12.17
N GLU A 124 14.41 11.15 -11.08
CA GLU A 124 15.01 11.72 -9.87
C GLU A 124 16.51 11.40 -9.70
N ILE A 125 17.01 10.29 -10.27
CA ILE A 125 18.43 9.93 -10.22
C ILE A 125 19.17 10.58 -11.41
N ASN A 126 20.31 11.22 -11.12
CA ASN A 126 21.13 11.86 -12.15
C ASN A 126 21.61 10.85 -13.22
N ASP A 127 21.73 11.31 -14.46
CA ASP A 127 22.10 10.49 -15.63
C ASP A 127 23.38 9.65 -15.42
N ASP A 128 24.38 10.19 -14.70
CA ASP A 128 25.65 9.52 -14.43
C ASP A 128 25.55 8.38 -13.40
N LYS A 129 24.38 8.22 -12.76
CA LYS A 129 24.14 7.28 -11.65
C LYS A 129 23.02 6.28 -11.92
N GLN A 130 22.38 6.32 -13.09
CA GLN A 130 21.24 5.46 -13.43
C GLN A 130 21.56 3.95 -13.40
N SER A 131 22.84 3.55 -13.43
CA SER A 131 23.23 2.13 -13.33
C SER A 131 22.78 1.43 -12.05
N ILE A 132 22.42 2.19 -10.99
CA ILE A 132 21.92 1.65 -9.73
C ILE A 132 20.43 1.25 -9.78
N ILE A 133 19.67 1.78 -10.75
CA ILE A 133 18.22 1.58 -10.83
C ILE A 133 17.84 0.09 -10.82
N PRO A 134 18.46 -0.80 -11.61
CA PRO A 134 18.12 -2.23 -11.58
C PRO A 134 18.28 -2.89 -10.20
N GLU A 135 19.25 -2.42 -9.41
CA GLU A 135 19.49 -2.92 -8.05
C GLU A 135 18.35 -2.49 -7.10
N ILE A 136 17.93 -1.21 -7.19
CA ILE A 136 16.80 -0.68 -6.42
C ILE A 136 15.49 -1.39 -6.81
N LEU A 137 15.27 -1.64 -8.10
CA LEU A 137 14.09 -2.37 -8.58
C LEU A 137 14.07 -3.80 -8.03
N ASN A 138 15.19 -4.51 -8.09
CA ASN A 138 15.32 -5.85 -7.55
C ASN A 138 15.01 -5.90 -6.03
N MET A 139 15.49 -4.91 -5.28
CA MET A 139 15.18 -4.75 -3.86
C MET A 139 13.69 -4.47 -3.62
N SER A 140 13.07 -3.63 -4.44
CA SER A 140 11.67 -3.21 -4.25
C SER A 140 10.65 -4.34 -4.43
N VAL A 141 11.00 -5.43 -5.12
CA VAL A 141 10.18 -6.65 -5.17
C VAL A 141 10.13 -7.36 -3.81
N ARG A 142 11.18 -7.22 -2.99
CA ARG A 142 11.30 -7.86 -1.67
C ARG A 142 10.80 -6.96 -0.55
N ILE A 143 11.01 -5.65 -0.69
CA ILE A 143 10.77 -4.67 0.37
C ILE A 143 9.87 -3.57 -0.17
N PRO A 144 8.78 -3.23 0.54
CA PRO A 144 7.88 -2.18 0.09
C PRO A 144 8.56 -0.79 0.15
N LEU A 145 8.70 -0.12 -0.99
CA LEU A 145 9.28 1.22 -1.09
C LEU A 145 8.22 2.27 -1.43
N ASN A 146 7.92 3.18 -0.50
CA ASN A 146 7.03 4.31 -0.76
C ASN A 146 7.82 5.53 -1.31
N TYR A 147 7.15 6.54 -1.83
CA TYR A 147 7.81 7.71 -2.43
C TYR A 147 8.70 8.51 -1.45
N ASP A 148 8.42 8.52 -0.15
CA ASP A 148 9.33 9.19 0.81
C ASP A 148 10.65 8.42 0.89
N THR A 149 10.59 7.09 0.88
CA THR A 149 11.75 6.20 0.83
C THR A 149 12.52 6.34 -0.48
N LEU A 150 11.83 6.31 -1.63
CA LEU A 150 12.45 6.47 -2.94
C LEU A 150 13.16 7.82 -3.07
N ARG A 151 12.52 8.90 -2.59
CA ARG A 151 13.12 10.23 -2.59
C ARG A 151 14.38 10.29 -1.74
N ALA A 152 14.36 9.68 -0.56
CA ALA A 152 15.53 9.62 0.32
C ALA A 152 16.68 8.83 -0.32
N ILE A 153 16.40 7.67 -0.91
CA ILE A 153 17.39 6.87 -1.64
C ILE A 153 17.98 7.66 -2.81
N SER A 154 17.13 8.28 -3.64
CA SER A 154 17.56 9.06 -4.81
C SER A 154 18.44 10.24 -4.39
N PHE A 155 18.10 10.91 -3.29
CA PHE A 155 18.90 12.00 -2.73
C PHE A 155 20.30 11.54 -2.31
N GLU A 156 20.42 10.46 -1.55
CA GLU A 156 21.71 9.97 -1.06
C GLU A 156 22.60 9.44 -2.21
N VAL A 157 22.02 8.68 -3.13
CA VAL A 157 22.69 8.23 -4.36
C VAL A 157 23.21 9.44 -5.15
N ASN A 158 22.38 10.45 -5.36
CA ASN A 158 22.78 11.67 -6.07
C ASN A 158 23.89 12.45 -5.35
N ASN A 159 24.04 12.31 -4.04
CA ASN A 159 25.15 12.88 -3.27
C ASN A 159 26.41 11.99 -3.23
N GLY A 160 26.37 10.80 -3.84
CA GLY A 160 27.55 9.95 -4.06
C GLY A 160 27.68 8.77 -3.10
N ASN A 161 26.69 8.55 -2.24
CA ASN A 161 26.66 7.37 -1.38
C ASN A 161 26.33 6.11 -2.19
N SER A 162 26.88 4.97 -1.77
CA SER A 162 26.49 3.68 -2.32
C SER A 162 25.06 3.33 -1.90
N LEU A 163 24.41 2.42 -2.61
CA LEU A 163 23.09 1.93 -2.17
C LEU A 163 23.21 1.25 -0.81
N GLU A 164 24.21 0.39 -0.59
CA GLU A 164 24.42 -0.29 0.70
C GLU A 164 24.54 0.70 1.88
N ASP A 165 25.37 1.74 1.76
CA ASP A 165 25.53 2.76 2.82
C ASP A 165 24.24 3.54 3.04
N THR A 166 23.57 3.93 1.94
CA THR A 166 22.29 4.63 1.97
C THR A 166 21.23 3.82 2.72
N LEU A 167 21.12 2.53 2.41
CA LEU A 167 20.14 1.66 3.06
C LEU A 167 20.47 1.45 4.55
N TYR A 168 21.74 1.43 4.93
CA TYR A 168 22.19 1.32 6.32
C TYR A 168 21.87 2.56 7.16
N ASP A 169 22.06 3.75 6.61
CA ASP A 169 21.90 5.02 7.33
C ASP A 169 20.45 5.51 7.39
N LEU A 170 19.64 5.21 6.36
CA LEU A 170 18.27 5.67 6.29
C LEU A 170 17.39 4.95 7.32
N ASN A 171 16.47 5.71 7.94
CA ASN A 171 15.42 5.18 8.83
C ASN A 171 14.30 4.47 8.02
N ILE A 172 14.69 3.46 7.26
CA ILE A 172 13.80 2.57 6.50
C ILE A 172 13.69 1.28 7.28
N ASN A 173 12.47 0.85 7.56
CA ASN A 173 12.25 -0.42 8.23
C ASN A 173 12.44 -1.57 7.25
N TYR A 174 13.66 -2.12 7.19
CA TYR A 174 13.93 -3.44 6.62
C TYR A 174 13.39 -4.50 7.57
N SER A 175 12.06 -4.63 7.64
CA SER A 175 11.51 -5.79 8.30
C SER A 175 11.87 -6.98 7.43
N SER A 176 12.79 -7.83 7.89
CA SER A 176 13.06 -9.13 7.26
C SER A 176 11.80 -9.99 7.21
N ILE A 177 10.83 -9.66 8.07
CA ILE A 177 9.56 -10.34 8.26
C ILE A 177 8.44 -9.59 7.54
N LEU A 178 7.95 -10.14 6.44
CA LEU A 178 6.87 -9.59 5.62
C LEU A 178 5.83 -10.66 5.28
N ILE A 179 4.65 -10.23 4.83
CA ILE A 179 3.56 -11.12 4.44
C ILE A 179 3.50 -11.23 2.92
N TYR A 180 3.50 -12.46 2.43
CA TYR A 180 3.46 -12.79 1.01
C TYR A 180 2.23 -13.62 0.65
N HIS A 181 1.70 -13.34 -0.53
CA HIS A 181 0.85 -14.25 -1.28
C HIS A 181 1.73 -15.24 -2.03
N VAL A 182 1.61 -16.52 -1.67
CA VAL A 182 2.40 -17.60 -2.25
C VAL A 182 1.52 -18.47 -3.14
N GLU A 183 1.92 -18.61 -4.40
CA GLU A 183 1.34 -19.51 -5.39
C GLU A 183 2.35 -20.60 -5.72
N ILE A 184 2.00 -21.87 -5.51
CA ILE A 184 2.86 -23.01 -5.83
C ILE A 184 2.27 -23.70 -7.05
N TYR A 185 3.02 -23.68 -8.14
CA TYR A 185 2.68 -24.33 -9.40
C TYR A 185 3.19 -25.77 -9.36
N LEU A 186 2.33 -26.73 -9.69
CA LEU A 186 2.65 -28.16 -9.59
C LEU A 186 3.15 -28.71 -10.95
N ILE A 187 3.95 -29.78 -10.95
CA ILE A 187 4.59 -30.34 -12.16
C ILE A 187 3.57 -30.95 -13.13
N ASP A 188 2.58 -31.67 -12.60
CA ASP A 188 1.69 -32.54 -13.39
C ASP A 188 0.21 -32.10 -13.32
N ASP A 189 -0.04 -30.88 -12.84
CA ASP A 189 -1.39 -30.37 -12.61
C ASP A 189 -1.46 -28.87 -12.94
N PHE A 190 -2.56 -28.44 -13.57
CA PHE A 190 -2.84 -27.00 -13.79
C PHE A 190 -3.21 -26.28 -12.50
N ASN A 191 -3.33 -27.01 -11.40
CA ASN A 191 -3.72 -26.45 -10.13
C ASN A 191 -2.55 -25.85 -9.36
N THR A 192 -2.89 -24.82 -8.59
CA THR A 192 -1.95 -24.04 -7.79
C THR A 192 -2.35 -24.11 -6.34
N LEU A 193 -1.40 -24.41 -5.46
CA LEU A 193 -1.61 -24.24 -4.02
C LEU A 193 -1.43 -22.75 -3.69
N THR A 194 -2.38 -22.15 -2.98
CA THR A 194 -2.33 -20.73 -2.65
C THR A 194 -2.40 -20.47 -1.15
N ASN A 195 -1.71 -19.44 -0.69
CA ASN A 195 -1.87 -18.88 0.65
C ASN A 195 -1.51 -17.38 0.61
N ASP A 196 -2.45 -16.51 1.02
CA ASP A 196 -2.32 -15.05 0.96
C ASP A 196 -1.64 -14.42 2.20
N LYS A 197 -1.35 -15.24 3.22
CA LYS A 197 -0.87 -14.80 4.55
C LYS A 197 0.37 -15.56 5.02
N VAL A 198 1.30 -15.86 4.12
CA VAL A 198 2.57 -16.48 4.51
C VAL A 198 3.51 -15.42 5.05
N LYS A 199 3.80 -15.49 6.35
CA LYS A 199 4.80 -14.64 7.00
C LYS A 199 6.18 -15.20 6.70
N ILE A 200 6.98 -14.47 5.93
CA ILE A 200 8.31 -14.86 5.48
C ILE A 200 9.32 -13.98 6.20
N ASN A 201 10.28 -14.61 6.87
CA ASN A 201 11.47 -13.97 7.40
C ASN A 201 12.65 -14.27 6.47
N PHE A 202 13.20 -13.28 5.78
CA PHE A 202 14.33 -13.50 4.87
C PHE A 202 15.67 -13.74 5.58
N ASP A 203 15.73 -13.57 6.90
CA ASP A 203 16.88 -14.00 7.71
C ASP A 203 16.88 -15.52 7.94
N ASP A 204 15.73 -16.19 7.76
CA ASP A 204 15.61 -17.64 7.90
C ASP A 204 15.96 -18.34 6.58
N GLU A 205 16.74 -19.42 6.66
CA GLU A 205 17.09 -20.21 5.46
C GLU A 205 15.90 -20.98 4.88
N ASN A 206 14.93 -21.33 5.72
CA ASN A 206 13.79 -22.15 5.36
C ASN A 206 12.52 -21.66 6.06
N ILE A 207 11.39 -21.78 5.37
CA ILE A 207 10.06 -21.50 5.95
C ILE A 207 9.16 -22.72 5.85
N GLU A 208 8.20 -22.78 6.77
CA GLU A 208 7.13 -23.77 6.77
C GLU A 208 5.77 -23.06 6.86
N PHE A 209 4.83 -23.44 6.00
CA PHE A 209 3.47 -22.94 6.06
C PHE A 209 2.48 -23.98 5.55
N ILE A 210 1.19 -23.77 5.85
CA ILE A 210 0.12 -24.60 5.31
C ILE A 210 -0.43 -23.92 4.07
N SER A 211 -0.49 -24.62 2.95
CA SER A 211 -1.17 -24.16 1.74
C SER A 211 -2.32 -25.10 1.41
N GLY A 212 -3.30 -24.63 0.65
CA GLY A 212 -4.51 -25.38 0.39
C GLY A 212 -5.02 -25.18 -1.02
N TYR A 213 -6.01 -26.02 -1.36
CA TYR A 213 -6.62 -26.04 -2.68
C TYR A 213 -8.05 -25.48 -2.59
N GLY A 214 -8.34 -24.48 -3.44
CA GLY A 214 -9.69 -24.00 -3.66
C GLY A 214 -10.53 -25.09 -4.33
N TYR A 215 -11.67 -25.43 -3.70
CA TYR A 215 -12.66 -26.49 -3.99
C TYR A 215 -12.62 -27.76 -3.11
N ASN A 216 -11.47 -28.38 -2.78
CA ASN A 216 -11.45 -29.71 -2.11
C ASN A 216 -11.02 -29.76 -0.64
N SER A 217 -10.76 -28.62 0.02
CA SER A 217 -10.32 -28.56 1.44
C SER A 217 -9.06 -29.36 1.78
N GLU A 218 -8.31 -29.82 0.78
CA GLU A 218 -7.03 -30.48 0.98
C GLU A 218 -6.00 -29.44 1.44
N ARG A 219 -5.29 -29.77 2.51
CA ARG A 219 -4.24 -28.92 3.08
C ARG A 219 -2.92 -29.63 2.94
N TYR A 220 -1.90 -28.87 2.62
CA TYR A 220 -0.54 -29.34 2.43
C TYR A 220 0.38 -28.54 3.32
N ARG A 221 1.34 -29.23 3.94
CA ARG A 221 2.44 -28.56 4.62
C ARG A 221 3.56 -28.36 3.62
N VAL A 222 3.97 -27.12 3.44
CA VAL A 222 4.98 -26.72 2.46
C VAL A 222 6.21 -26.27 3.22
N TYR A 223 7.35 -26.84 2.85
CA TYR A 223 8.67 -26.39 3.24
C TYR A 223 9.33 -25.74 2.03
N MET A 224 9.96 -24.59 2.23
CA MET A 224 10.58 -23.83 1.16
C MET A 224 11.94 -23.31 1.62
N ASN A 225 12.98 -23.55 0.83
CA ASN A 225 14.31 -22.98 1.04
C ASN A 225 14.39 -21.60 0.35
N LEU A 226 14.93 -20.61 1.06
CA LEU A 226 14.96 -19.22 0.61
C LEU A 226 16.33 -18.78 0.03
N LYS A 227 17.34 -19.66 0.01
CA LYS A 227 18.71 -19.27 -0.41
C LYS A 227 18.83 -18.92 -1.90
N ASN A 228 18.09 -19.62 -2.76
CA ASN A 228 18.21 -19.51 -4.21
C ASN A 228 17.05 -18.74 -4.85
N ILE A 229 16.44 -17.81 -4.11
CA ILE A 229 15.33 -17.01 -4.62
C ILE A 229 15.80 -16.12 -5.77
N LYS A 230 15.08 -16.22 -6.89
CA LYS A 230 15.22 -15.33 -8.04
C LYS A 230 14.16 -14.25 -7.97
N THR A 231 14.50 -13.06 -8.46
CA THR A 231 13.54 -11.97 -8.59
C THR A 231 13.04 -11.89 -10.02
N ASP A 232 11.73 -11.87 -10.19
CA ASP A 232 11.03 -11.65 -11.44
C ASP A 232 10.42 -10.24 -11.40
N ILE A 233 11.17 -9.28 -11.96
CA ILE A 233 10.82 -7.86 -11.95
C ILE A 233 9.55 -7.59 -12.77
N GLU A 234 9.37 -8.30 -13.89
CA GLU A 234 8.22 -8.12 -14.79
C GLU A 234 6.89 -8.51 -14.10
N ASN A 235 6.92 -9.54 -13.26
CA ASN A 235 5.74 -10.03 -12.55
C ASN A 235 5.67 -9.58 -11.08
N GLU A 236 6.59 -8.72 -10.64
CA GLU A 236 6.72 -8.22 -9.27
C GLU A 236 6.70 -9.37 -8.24
N ALA A 237 7.44 -10.43 -8.53
CA ALA A 237 7.39 -11.66 -7.77
C ALA A 237 8.79 -12.22 -7.47
N LEU A 238 8.90 -12.93 -6.35
CA LEU A 238 10.03 -13.79 -6.07
C LEU A 238 9.71 -15.20 -6.53
N ILE A 239 10.68 -15.86 -7.15
CA ILE A 239 10.57 -17.20 -7.70
C ILE A 239 11.45 -18.16 -6.90
N VAL A 240 10.82 -19.23 -6.40
CA VAL A 240 11.53 -20.35 -5.77
C VAL A 240 11.41 -21.58 -6.66
N SER A 241 12.54 -22.24 -6.92
CA SER A 241 12.59 -23.47 -7.73
C SER A 241 11.83 -24.61 -7.06
N GLY A 242 11.23 -25.51 -7.84
CA GLY A 242 10.61 -26.73 -7.33
C GLY A 242 11.58 -27.61 -6.51
N ASP A 243 12.87 -27.60 -6.85
CA ASP A 243 13.91 -28.34 -6.11
C ASP A 243 14.10 -27.82 -4.67
N ASP A 244 13.77 -26.55 -4.43
CA ASP A 244 13.85 -25.89 -3.12
C ASP A 244 12.52 -25.99 -2.36
N ILE A 245 11.51 -26.70 -2.90
CA ILE A 245 10.17 -26.83 -2.33
C ILE A 245 9.86 -28.29 -2.03
N LYS A 246 9.52 -28.57 -0.77
CA LYS A 246 9.03 -29.88 -0.34
C LYS A 246 7.58 -29.76 0.14
N ILE A 247 6.69 -30.50 -0.51
CA ILE A 247 5.28 -30.59 -0.13
C ILE A 247 5.06 -31.89 0.65
N ILE A 248 4.41 -31.79 1.81
CA ILE A 248 4.05 -32.91 2.67
C ILE A 248 2.53 -32.95 2.84
N CYS A 249 1.95 -34.12 2.63
CA CYS A 249 0.54 -34.38 2.88
C CYS A 249 0.20 -34.18 4.36
N THR A 250 -0.92 -33.52 4.62
CA THR A 250 -1.58 -33.54 5.93
C THR A 250 -2.61 -34.67 5.98
N GLU A 251 -3.27 -34.87 7.12
CA GLU A 251 -4.35 -35.86 7.28
C GLU A 251 -5.51 -35.67 6.29
N THR A 252 -5.66 -34.46 5.72
CA THR A 252 -6.72 -34.16 4.75
C THR A 252 -6.29 -34.28 3.29
N SER A 253 -5.00 -34.49 2.99
CA SER A 253 -4.52 -34.58 1.61
C SER A 253 -4.78 -35.97 1.02
N LYS A 254 -5.18 -36.03 -0.24
CA LYS A 254 -5.39 -37.30 -0.96
C LYS A 254 -4.28 -37.63 -1.95
N HIS A 255 -3.42 -36.67 -2.26
CA HIS A 255 -2.38 -36.77 -3.28
C HIS A 255 -1.04 -36.28 -2.74
N PHE A 256 0.06 -36.68 -3.40
CA PHE A 256 1.42 -36.22 -3.09
C PHE A 256 1.94 -35.37 -4.27
N PRO A 257 1.52 -34.08 -4.37
CA PRO A 257 1.93 -33.24 -5.47
C PRO A 257 3.40 -32.86 -5.37
N LYS A 258 4.04 -32.64 -6.52
CA LYS A 258 5.40 -32.08 -6.60
C LYS A 258 5.33 -30.65 -7.13
N ALA A 259 6.11 -29.77 -6.52
CA ALA A 259 6.22 -28.38 -6.95
C ALA A 259 7.10 -28.28 -8.20
N HIS A 260 6.67 -27.47 -9.16
CA HIS A 260 7.47 -27.01 -10.28
C HIS A 260 8.22 -25.74 -9.90
N PHE A 261 7.51 -24.74 -9.36
CA PHE A 261 8.08 -23.52 -8.77
C PHE A 261 7.03 -22.84 -7.87
N ALA A 262 7.46 -21.87 -7.08
CA ALA A 262 6.55 -20.97 -6.37
C ALA A 262 6.78 -19.52 -6.77
N LYS A 263 5.68 -18.76 -6.85
CA LYS A 263 5.65 -17.29 -6.96
C LYS A 263 5.25 -16.71 -5.62
N LEU A 264 6.09 -15.84 -5.07
CA LEU A 264 5.83 -15.12 -3.84
C LEU A 264 5.63 -13.65 -4.22
N LYS A 265 4.45 -13.11 -3.98
CA LYS A 265 4.12 -11.71 -4.22
C LYS A 265 3.92 -11.01 -2.90
N LEU A 266 4.59 -9.87 -2.71
CA LEU A 266 4.44 -9.10 -1.49
C LEU A 266 2.98 -8.65 -1.37
N THR A 267 2.36 -8.90 -0.22
CA THR A 267 0.97 -8.50 -0.01
C THR A 267 0.93 -7.01 0.36
N ASN A 268 0.56 -6.15 -0.60
CA ASN A 268 0.39 -4.70 -0.41
C ASN A 268 -0.77 -4.30 0.52
N LYS A 269 -1.47 -5.26 1.13
CA LYS A 269 -2.47 -4.92 2.16
C LYS A 269 -1.72 -4.49 3.40
N ALA A 270 -1.87 -3.21 3.74
CA ALA A 270 -1.63 -2.68 5.08
C ALA A 270 -2.54 -3.41 6.09
N GLU A 271 -2.20 -4.65 6.42
CA GLU A 271 -2.70 -5.37 7.59
C GLU A 271 -1.57 -5.40 8.63
N CYS A 272 -1.23 -4.22 9.14
CA CYS A 272 -0.76 -4.03 10.50
C CYS A 272 -1.85 -3.26 11.26
#